data_AF-A0A951A1L8-F1
#
_entry.id   AF-A0A951A1L8-F1
#
_cell.length_a   1.000
_cell.length_b   1.000
_cell.length_c   1.000
_cell.angle_alpha   90.00
_cell.angle_beta   90.00
_cell.angle_gamma   90.00
#
_symmetry.space_group_name_H-M   'P 1'
#
loop_
_entity.id
_entity.type
_entity.pdbx_description
1 polymer ?
#
loop_
_entity_poly.entity_id
_entity_poly.type
_entity_poly.pdbx_seq_one_letter_code
_entity_poly.pdbx_strand_id
1 'polypeptide(L)'
;MSTDISHLVVFGDSLSDNGNLFRFTGQPAPPYWEGRFSNGPTYAEQLANELGAPLEDLAFGGATASGTSPLANPLPINLPEQIAAYLLQLHGRRAPADTTAVIYIGNNDYINYLEGGASALTIPALVRSVTKSVKDAVHVLTAAGVEKIALFTLPDLSVTPEFQVLAQQLGPVQGPQLVALARELDVLNNSVLQQLAATHPNVQLVDIFKLTDAVAADPPSFGFTDATIPMIDLPATQTALAPNEIAFFDALHPTYAAHGIQAAFADAVLTSDHTQYLNGTQSVVHAQNGNQFIFATPIDPTNPTLHDNYTIQAGTGNDLIFAGSGDVTVFGGTGNDLIAAGSGNARLYGGIGNDVLATNSLGSNILDAGVGNDALIANRGGTNTLDGGSGNDLFVLKENASLVDANGFDFGTQTIVGGGGKDTLRFIINNQNPVAESALLAEFQKVEMAFDTSAAKHQPGTFQVDGLHVSGIDSLQLQIDGVSNNPNTPYLITHNIAFSDGQAAPVGNALGGLLQTAQNWGLLTV
;
A
#
# COMPACT_ATOMS: atom_id res chain seq x y z
N MET A 1 -14.36 -14.79 -3.17
CA MET A 1 -14.32 -16.24 -2.87
C MET A 1 -13.79 -16.39 -1.45
N SER A 2 -14.16 -17.44 -0.71
CA SER A 2 -13.46 -17.81 0.52
C SER A 2 -12.00 -18.02 0.16
N THR A 3 -11.08 -17.25 0.72
CA THR A 3 -9.65 -17.56 0.57
C THR A 3 -9.40 -18.85 1.33
N ASP A 4 -8.84 -19.86 0.65
CA ASP A 4 -8.42 -21.13 1.27
C ASP A 4 -7.15 -20.89 2.13
N ILE A 5 -7.21 -19.94 3.07
CA ILE A 5 -6.15 -19.62 4.01
C ILE A 5 -6.78 -19.62 5.40
N SER A 6 -6.65 -20.73 6.11
CA SER A 6 -7.21 -20.89 7.45
C SER A 6 -6.20 -20.66 8.56
N HIS A 7 -4.90 -20.62 8.22
CA HIS A 7 -3.78 -20.40 9.14
C HIS A 7 -2.64 -19.70 8.41
N LEU A 8 -2.10 -18.62 9.00
CA LEU A 8 -0.93 -17.91 8.49
C LEU A 8 0.25 -18.12 9.45
N VAL A 9 1.36 -18.65 8.94
CA VAL A 9 2.61 -18.83 9.70
C VAL A 9 3.70 -17.97 9.08
N VAL A 10 4.35 -17.09 9.85
CA VAL A 10 5.29 -16.11 9.32
C VAL A 10 6.71 -16.38 9.82
N PHE A 11 7.66 -16.43 8.88
CA PHE A 11 9.09 -16.55 9.12
C PHE A 11 9.78 -15.32 8.53
N GLY A 12 10.61 -14.65 9.32
CA GLY A 12 11.19 -13.39 8.89
C GLY A 12 12.05 -12.69 9.93
N ASP A 13 12.25 -11.41 9.69
CA ASP A 13 13.05 -10.53 10.54
C ASP A 13 12.22 -9.40 11.17
N SER A 14 12.83 -8.23 11.40
CA SER A 14 12.20 -7.05 11.99
C SER A 14 11.02 -6.52 11.18
N LEU A 15 10.96 -6.78 9.87
CA LEU A 15 9.81 -6.39 9.04
C LEU A 15 8.54 -7.17 9.38
N SER A 16 8.68 -8.34 10.00
CA SER A 16 7.56 -9.21 10.38
C SER A 16 7.31 -9.24 11.89
N ASP A 17 8.38 -9.19 12.69
CA ASP A 17 8.39 -9.43 14.15
C ASP A 17 7.32 -8.63 14.93
N ASN A 18 6.33 -9.33 15.48
CA ASN A 18 5.28 -8.80 16.36
C ASN A 18 5.67 -8.67 17.85
N GLY A 19 6.96 -8.57 18.15
CA GLY A 19 7.50 -8.42 19.51
C GLY A 19 8.09 -9.71 20.10
N ASN A 20 8.36 -10.72 19.29
CA ASN A 20 9.17 -11.88 19.65
C ASN A 20 10.52 -11.43 20.22
N LEU A 21 11.34 -10.68 19.49
CA LEU A 21 12.63 -10.21 20.02
C LEU A 21 12.46 -9.43 21.33
N PHE A 22 11.43 -8.58 21.39
CA PHE A 22 11.13 -7.77 22.56
C PHE A 22 10.82 -8.60 23.80
N ARG A 23 10.05 -9.69 23.68
CA ARG A 23 9.75 -10.59 24.80
C ARG A 23 11.01 -11.24 25.38
N PHE A 24 12.06 -11.45 24.58
CA PHE A 24 13.34 -12.04 25.04
C PHE A 24 14.35 -11.01 25.53
N THR A 25 14.37 -9.81 24.95
CA THR A 25 15.48 -8.86 25.11
C THR A 25 15.07 -7.50 25.69
N GLY A 26 13.79 -7.16 25.64
CA GLY A 26 13.27 -5.81 25.88
C GLY A 26 13.54 -4.82 24.74
N GLN A 27 14.01 -5.30 23.57
CA GLN A 27 14.25 -4.48 22.38
C GLN A 27 13.38 -4.93 21.19
N PRO A 28 12.92 -4.00 20.34
CA PRO A 28 13.16 -2.56 20.41
C PRO A 28 12.32 -1.90 21.51
N ALA A 29 12.96 -1.04 22.31
CA ALA A 29 12.29 -0.24 23.34
C ALA A 29 11.62 1.00 22.72
N PRO A 30 10.74 1.75 23.42
CA PRO A 30 10.16 2.99 22.88
C PRO A 30 11.21 3.95 22.27
N PRO A 31 10.91 4.63 21.15
CA PRO A 31 9.59 4.99 20.63
C PRO A 31 8.88 3.91 19.78
N TYR A 32 9.49 2.75 19.59
CA TYR A 32 8.90 1.61 18.89
C TYR A 32 7.60 1.11 19.55
N TRP A 33 6.62 0.75 18.74
CA TRP A 33 5.27 0.37 19.20
C TRP A 33 5.24 -1.07 19.69
N GLU A 34 5.06 -1.26 21.00
CA GLU A 34 4.87 -2.58 21.63
C GLU A 34 5.89 -3.64 21.17
N GLY A 35 7.15 -3.26 20.95
CA GLY A 35 8.22 -4.17 20.54
C GLY A 35 8.26 -4.51 19.04
N ARG A 36 7.46 -3.87 18.20
CA ARG A 36 7.57 -3.94 16.72
C ARG A 36 8.61 -2.92 16.25
N PHE A 37 9.31 -3.21 15.16
CA PHE A 37 10.22 -2.25 14.53
C PHE A 37 9.45 -1.20 13.70
N SER A 38 8.40 -0.60 14.26
CA SER A 38 7.56 0.39 13.60
C SER A 38 6.78 1.21 14.64
N ASN A 39 5.93 2.13 14.19
CA ASN A 39 4.94 2.87 15.01
C ASN A 39 3.59 2.14 15.13
N GLY A 40 3.48 0.89 14.71
CA GLY A 40 2.27 0.07 14.82
C GLY A 40 2.50 -1.40 14.44
N PRO A 41 1.41 -2.18 14.28
CA PRO A 41 1.48 -3.56 13.79
C PRO A 41 2.20 -3.71 12.44
N THR A 42 2.95 -4.79 12.27
CA THR A 42 3.67 -5.09 11.02
C THR A 42 2.72 -5.52 9.90
N TYR A 43 3.23 -5.62 8.66
CA TYR A 43 2.43 -6.12 7.54
C TYR A 43 1.88 -7.53 7.82
N ALA A 44 2.59 -8.37 8.59
CA ALA A 44 2.17 -9.73 8.92
C ALA A 44 0.91 -9.73 9.80
N GLU A 45 0.87 -8.85 10.80
CA GLU A 45 -0.31 -8.66 11.66
C GLU A 45 -1.50 -8.10 10.86
N GLN A 46 -1.23 -7.13 9.98
CA GLN A 46 -2.26 -6.50 9.14
C GLN A 46 -2.82 -7.47 8.09
N LEU A 47 -1.96 -8.22 7.39
CA LEU A 47 -2.34 -9.23 6.39
C LEU A 47 -3.17 -10.35 7.02
N ALA A 48 -2.79 -10.83 8.20
CA ALA A 48 -3.59 -11.83 8.91
C ALA A 48 -5.01 -11.35 9.21
N ASN A 49 -5.14 -10.07 9.59
CA ASN A 49 -6.44 -9.44 9.83
C ASN A 49 -7.25 -9.28 8.53
N GLU A 50 -6.61 -8.88 7.42
CA GLU A 50 -7.25 -8.77 6.10
C GLU A 50 -7.78 -10.13 5.61
N LEU A 51 -6.97 -11.18 5.74
CA LEU A 51 -7.34 -12.54 5.35
C LEU A 51 -8.34 -13.19 6.33
N GLY A 52 -8.57 -12.59 7.50
CA GLY A 52 -9.36 -13.21 8.57
C GLY A 52 -8.74 -14.51 9.12
N ALA A 53 -7.41 -14.65 9.03
CA ALA A 53 -6.67 -15.85 9.40
C ALA A 53 -5.93 -15.67 10.75
N PRO A 54 -5.90 -16.69 11.62
CA PRO A 54 -5.02 -16.71 12.78
C PRO A 54 -3.55 -16.60 12.36
N LEU A 55 -2.79 -15.76 13.07
CA LEU A 55 -1.36 -15.54 12.86
C LEU A 55 -0.51 -16.31 13.88
N GLU A 56 0.42 -17.11 13.37
CA GLU A 56 1.58 -17.63 14.11
C GLU A 56 2.86 -16.98 13.58
N ASP A 57 3.34 -15.96 14.28
CA ASP A 57 4.55 -15.23 13.89
C ASP A 57 5.79 -15.76 14.62
N LEU A 58 6.73 -16.28 13.85
CA LEU A 58 8.01 -16.84 14.30
C LEU A 58 9.20 -15.94 13.92
N ALA A 59 8.95 -14.76 13.37
CA ALA A 59 9.99 -13.82 12.98
C ALA A 59 10.70 -13.20 14.19
N PHE A 60 11.95 -12.78 13.99
CA PHE A 60 12.77 -12.14 15.02
C PHE A 60 13.56 -10.97 14.43
N GLY A 61 13.49 -9.79 15.07
CA GLY A 61 14.30 -8.65 14.71
C GLY A 61 15.79 -8.99 14.59
N GLY A 62 16.41 -8.59 13.47
CA GLY A 62 17.81 -8.87 13.15
C GLY A 62 18.11 -10.30 12.67
N ALA A 63 17.09 -11.14 12.43
CA ALA A 63 17.29 -12.47 11.89
C ALA A 63 17.90 -12.42 10.48
N THR A 64 18.88 -13.30 10.23
CA THR A 64 19.43 -13.54 8.90
C THR A 64 18.79 -14.77 8.26
N ALA A 65 18.75 -14.80 6.93
CA ALA A 65 18.40 -16.00 6.18
C ALA A 65 19.47 -17.08 6.36
N SER A 66 20.75 -16.69 6.35
CA SER A 66 21.87 -17.62 6.39
C SER A 66 22.90 -17.31 7.49
N GLY A 67 23.82 -18.25 7.73
CA GLY A 67 24.91 -18.11 8.69
C GLY A 67 24.64 -18.72 10.08
N THR A 68 25.70 -18.91 10.86
CA THR A 68 25.60 -19.22 12.29
C THR A 68 25.36 -17.91 13.04
N SER A 69 24.35 -17.89 13.93
CA SER A 69 24.11 -16.81 14.90
C SER A 69 25.42 -16.17 15.39
N PRO A 70 25.65 -14.86 15.16
CA PRO A 70 26.86 -14.19 15.63
C PRO A 70 26.81 -14.07 17.16
N LEU A 71 27.60 -14.94 17.83
CA LEU A 71 28.04 -14.92 19.23
C LEU A 71 27.14 -15.65 20.25
N ALA A 72 27.70 -16.70 20.87
CA ALA A 72 27.81 -17.02 22.32
C ALA A 72 26.62 -16.76 23.29
N ASN A 73 25.44 -16.41 22.81
CA ASN A 73 24.18 -16.16 23.49
C ASN A 73 23.07 -16.65 22.53
N PRO A 74 21.91 -17.13 23.01
CA PRO A 74 20.95 -17.90 22.19
C PRO A 74 20.15 -17.07 21.15
N LEU A 75 20.67 -15.93 20.69
CA LEU A 75 20.09 -15.02 19.71
C LEU A 75 21.21 -14.49 18.80
N PRO A 76 20.98 -14.29 17.49
CA PRO A 76 19.68 -14.24 16.81
C PRO A 76 19.22 -15.61 16.29
N ILE A 77 17.89 -15.80 16.27
CA ILE A 77 17.21 -16.97 15.69
C ILE A 77 17.10 -16.75 14.18
N ASN A 78 18.01 -17.38 13.42
CA ASN A 78 18.01 -17.30 11.95
C ASN A 78 16.85 -18.12 11.36
N LEU A 79 16.63 -18.01 10.04
CA LEU A 79 15.54 -18.74 9.36
C LEU A 79 15.53 -20.25 9.67
N PRO A 80 16.65 -21.01 9.56
CA PRO A 80 16.67 -22.41 9.95
C PRO A 80 16.17 -22.71 11.37
N GLU A 81 16.47 -21.85 12.33
CA GLU A 81 16.07 -22.00 13.74
C GLU A 81 14.58 -21.68 13.94
N GLN A 82 14.03 -20.68 13.23
CA GLN A 82 12.59 -20.40 13.22
C GLN A 82 11.81 -21.59 12.64
N ILE A 83 12.27 -22.15 11.52
CA ILE A 83 11.67 -23.33 10.89
C ILE A 83 11.76 -24.55 11.83
N ALA A 84 12.89 -24.75 12.50
CA ALA A 84 13.03 -25.84 13.46
C ALA A 84 12.05 -25.69 14.64
N ALA A 85 11.84 -24.48 15.14
CA ALA A 85 10.85 -24.22 16.18
C ALA A 85 9.42 -24.58 15.73
N TYR A 86 9.05 -24.21 14.51
CA TYR A 86 7.75 -24.57 13.92
C TYR A 86 7.54 -26.10 13.85
N LEU A 87 8.53 -26.82 13.30
CA LEU A 87 8.44 -28.28 13.19
C LEU A 87 8.34 -28.97 14.56
N LEU A 88 8.97 -28.41 15.59
CA LEU A 88 8.85 -28.90 16.96
C LEU A 88 7.43 -28.73 17.51
N GLN A 89 6.77 -27.61 17.21
CA GLN A 89 5.37 -27.36 17.59
C GLN A 89 4.38 -28.31 16.88
N LEU A 90 4.69 -28.73 15.65
CA LEU A 90 3.87 -29.72 14.94
C LEU A 90 3.92 -31.12 15.60
N HIS A 91 4.88 -31.39 16.49
CA HIS A 91 5.00 -32.67 17.21
C HIS A 91 4.98 -33.90 16.27
N GLY A 92 5.64 -33.78 15.11
CA GLY A 92 5.70 -34.85 14.10
C GLY A 92 4.41 -35.03 13.28
N ARG A 93 3.42 -34.16 13.45
CA ARG A 93 2.22 -34.08 12.60
C ARG A 93 2.48 -33.23 11.36
N ARG A 94 1.57 -33.29 10.39
CA ARG A 94 1.53 -32.31 9.31
C ARG A 94 1.00 -30.97 9.81
N ALA A 95 1.35 -29.90 9.10
CA ALA A 95 0.71 -28.60 9.26
C ALA A 95 -0.82 -28.72 9.11
N PRO A 96 -1.60 -27.84 9.77
CA PRO A 96 -3.05 -27.75 9.54
C PRO A 96 -3.38 -27.58 8.05
N ALA A 97 -4.54 -28.07 7.62
CA ALA A 97 -5.01 -27.85 6.25
C ALA A 97 -5.14 -26.36 5.95
N ASP A 98 -4.97 -25.97 4.69
CA ASP A 98 -5.06 -24.57 4.24
C ASP A 98 -4.09 -23.63 4.99
N THR A 99 -2.94 -24.16 5.44
CA THR A 99 -1.87 -23.34 6.02
C THR A 99 -1.06 -22.66 4.93
N THR A 100 -0.94 -21.35 5.01
CA THR A 100 -0.02 -20.54 4.22
C THR A 100 1.17 -20.11 5.06
N ALA A 101 2.39 -20.42 4.62
CA ALA A 101 3.61 -19.90 5.23
C ALA A 101 4.10 -18.65 4.49
N VAL A 102 4.46 -17.60 5.22
CA VAL A 102 5.15 -16.42 4.68
C VAL A 102 6.64 -16.55 4.97
N ILE A 103 7.47 -16.33 3.97
CA ILE A 103 8.92 -16.21 4.15
C ILE A 103 9.34 -14.81 3.65
N TYR A 104 9.75 -13.96 4.58
CA TYR A 104 10.27 -12.63 4.26
C TYR A 104 11.55 -12.34 5.07
N ILE A 105 12.70 -12.65 4.46
CA ILE A 105 13.98 -12.73 5.17
C ILE A 105 15.15 -12.55 4.21
N GLY A 106 16.23 -11.93 4.70
CA GLY A 106 17.53 -11.87 4.02
C GLY A 106 18.17 -10.49 4.01
N ASN A 107 17.40 -9.42 4.26
CA ASN A 107 17.92 -8.05 4.29
C ASN A 107 19.09 -7.91 5.27
N ASN A 108 18.99 -8.50 6.46
CA ASN A 108 20.08 -8.47 7.44
C ASN A 108 21.38 -9.12 6.92
N ASP A 109 21.34 -10.16 6.07
CA ASP A 109 22.56 -10.74 5.48
C ASP A 109 23.29 -9.72 4.60
N TYR A 110 22.54 -8.93 3.82
CA TYR A 110 23.08 -7.94 2.90
C TYR A 110 23.47 -6.64 3.60
N ILE A 111 22.67 -6.15 4.55
CA ILE A 111 23.00 -4.99 5.40
C ILE A 111 24.33 -5.25 6.12
N ASN A 112 24.47 -6.41 6.78
CA ASN A 112 25.72 -6.79 7.45
C ASN A 112 26.92 -6.86 6.49
N TYR A 113 26.71 -7.28 5.24
CA TYR A 113 27.77 -7.29 4.23
C TYR A 113 28.16 -5.87 3.77
N LEU A 114 27.18 -5.00 3.57
CA LEU A 114 27.36 -3.64 3.08
C LEU A 114 27.99 -2.72 4.15
N GLU A 115 27.56 -2.85 5.40
CA GLU A 115 28.06 -2.06 6.54
C GLU A 115 29.34 -2.63 7.15
N GLY A 116 29.52 -3.95 7.14
CA GLY A 116 30.59 -4.66 7.86
C GLY A 116 32.00 -4.52 7.27
N GLY A 117 32.17 -3.85 6.13
CA GLY A 117 33.45 -3.83 5.40
C GLY A 117 33.80 -5.20 4.80
N ALA A 118 35.03 -5.38 4.30
CA ALA A 118 35.44 -6.55 3.51
C ALA A 118 35.05 -7.91 4.15
N SER A 119 33.92 -8.48 3.70
CA SER A 119 33.46 -9.80 4.10
C SER A 119 34.37 -10.90 3.56
N ALA A 120 34.47 -12.02 4.27
CA ALA A 120 35.18 -13.21 3.78
C ALA A 120 34.48 -13.86 2.56
N LEU A 121 33.20 -13.56 2.32
CA LEU A 121 32.42 -14.10 1.21
C LEU A 121 32.44 -13.16 0.00
N THR A 122 32.55 -13.73 -1.19
CA THR A 122 32.28 -13.00 -2.44
C THR A 122 30.78 -12.78 -2.61
N ILE A 123 30.37 -11.74 -3.36
CA ILE A 123 28.95 -11.47 -3.66
C ILE A 123 28.20 -12.73 -4.15
N PRO A 124 28.71 -13.50 -5.14
CA PRO A 124 28.02 -14.73 -5.57
C PRO A 124 27.97 -15.83 -4.51
N ALA A 125 28.92 -15.86 -3.56
CA ALA A 125 28.88 -16.81 -2.45
C ALA A 125 27.84 -16.40 -1.41
N LEU A 126 27.75 -15.11 -1.10
CA LEU A 126 26.74 -14.55 -0.20
C LEU A 126 25.32 -14.82 -0.73
N VAL A 127 25.03 -14.39 -1.97
CA VAL A 127 23.71 -14.59 -2.59
C VAL A 127 23.31 -16.06 -2.62
N ARG A 128 24.25 -16.97 -2.94
CA ARG A 128 23.99 -18.42 -2.89
C ARG A 128 23.73 -18.94 -1.47
N SER A 129 24.38 -18.39 -0.46
CA SER A 129 24.16 -18.78 0.95
C SER A 129 22.74 -18.41 1.40
N VAL A 130 22.35 -17.15 1.19
CA VAL A 130 21.04 -16.60 1.51
C VAL A 130 19.93 -17.40 0.82
N THR A 131 19.99 -17.46 -0.52
CA THR A 131 18.93 -18.09 -1.32
C THR A 131 18.85 -19.60 -1.17
N LYS A 132 19.98 -20.27 -0.84
CA LYS A 132 19.94 -21.69 -0.50
C LYS A 132 19.16 -21.93 0.79
N SER A 133 19.33 -21.09 1.81
CA SER A 133 18.60 -21.23 3.08
C SER A 133 17.09 -21.08 2.87
N VAL A 134 16.67 -20.08 2.09
CA VAL A 134 15.26 -19.87 1.71
C VAL A 134 14.72 -21.08 0.94
N LYS A 135 15.48 -21.60 -0.03
CA LYS A 135 15.10 -22.81 -0.78
C LYS A 135 14.94 -24.03 0.13
N ASP A 136 15.84 -24.23 1.08
CA ASP A 136 15.75 -25.33 2.03
C ASP A 136 14.52 -25.18 2.94
N ALA A 137 14.20 -23.96 3.38
CA ALA A 137 12.98 -23.66 4.14
C ALA A 137 11.71 -24.01 3.34
N VAL A 138 11.62 -23.60 2.08
CA VAL A 138 10.51 -23.96 1.16
C VAL A 138 10.33 -25.47 1.08
N HIS A 139 11.43 -26.21 0.90
CA HIS A 139 11.39 -27.67 0.83
C HIS A 139 10.88 -28.31 2.13
N VAL A 140 11.41 -27.86 3.28
CA VAL A 140 11.08 -28.39 4.60
C VAL A 140 9.61 -28.11 4.98
N LEU A 141 9.12 -26.89 4.75
CA LEU A 141 7.73 -26.52 5.02
C LEU A 141 6.75 -27.30 4.13
N THR A 142 7.07 -27.44 2.84
CA THR A 142 6.27 -28.26 1.91
C THR A 142 6.22 -29.72 2.39
N ALA A 143 7.35 -30.28 2.85
CA ALA A 143 7.39 -31.63 3.39
C ALA A 143 6.61 -31.78 4.71
N ALA A 144 6.53 -30.71 5.51
CA ALA A 144 5.72 -30.64 6.72
C ALA A 144 4.22 -30.51 6.43
N GLY A 145 3.80 -30.33 5.17
CA GLY A 145 2.40 -30.25 4.78
C GLY A 145 1.84 -28.83 4.69
N VAL A 146 2.69 -27.80 4.68
CA VAL A 146 2.27 -26.44 4.31
C VAL A 146 1.85 -26.44 2.84
N GLU A 147 0.64 -25.97 2.57
CA GLU A 147 0.02 -26.08 1.25
C GLU A 147 0.38 -24.92 0.33
N LYS A 148 0.54 -23.71 0.88
CA LYS A 148 0.92 -22.50 0.14
C LYS A 148 2.09 -21.82 0.83
N ILE A 149 3.01 -21.26 0.04
CA ILE A 149 4.12 -20.45 0.54
C ILE A 149 4.08 -19.10 -0.16
N ALA A 150 3.82 -18.04 0.59
CA ALA A 150 3.99 -16.66 0.15
C ALA A 150 5.48 -16.28 0.32
N LEU A 151 6.20 -16.22 -0.79
CA LEU A 151 7.62 -15.89 -0.81
C LEU A 151 7.79 -14.42 -1.18
N PHE A 152 8.24 -13.61 -0.22
CA PHE A 152 8.44 -12.18 -0.41
C PHE A 152 9.84 -11.95 -1.02
N THR A 153 9.92 -11.11 -2.05
CA THR A 153 11.22 -10.58 -2.51
C THR A 153 11.77 -9.60 -1.48
N LEU A 154 13.09 -9.40 -1.47
CA LEU A 154 13.68 -8.35 -0.64
C LEU A 154 13.20 -6.97 -1.14
N PRO A 155 12.86 -6.03 -0.24
CA PRO A 155 12.63 -4.64 -0.62
C PRO A 155 13.92 -4.06 -1.21
N ASP A 156 13.81 -2.99 -2.00
CA ASP A 156 14.99 -2.28 -2.49
C ASP A 156 15.68 -1.54 -1.32
N LEU A 157 16.81 -2.07 -0.85
CA LEU A 157 17.63 -1.44 0.18
C LEU A 157 18.17 -0.09 -0.28
N SER A 158 18.36 0.07 -1.59
CA SER A 158 19.01 1.24 -2.16
C SER A 158 18.18 2.52 -1.97
N VAL A 159 16.86 2.42 -1.79
CA VAL A 159 15.97 3.58 -1.57
C VAL A 159 15.71 3.87 -0.09
N THR A 160 16.22 3.05 0.83
CA THR A 160 16.02 3.28 2.27
C THR A 160 16.78 4.53 2.75
N PRO A 161 16.27 5.26 3.76
CA PRO A 161 16.97 6.41 4.31
C PRO A 161 18.38 6.08 4.80
N GLU A 162 18.61 4.90 5.40
CA GLU A 162 19.94 4.46 5.87
C GLU A 162 20.98 4.50 4.74
N PHE A 163 20.70 3.83 3.62
CA PHE A 163 21.64 3.76 2.51
C PHE A 163 21.78 5.09 1.77
N GLN A 164 20.72 5.90 1.70
CA GLN A 164 20.80 7.25 1.14
C GLN A 164 21.67 8.18 1.98
N VAL A 165 21.53 8.14 3.31
CA VAL A 165 22.37 8.93 4.24
C VAL A 165 23.82 8.45 4.20
N LEU A 166 24.05 7.14 4.25
CA LEU A 166 25.41 6.58 4.17
C LEU A 166 26.08 6.94 2.83
N ALA A 167 25.33 6.88 1.72
CA ALA A 167 25.84 7.30 0.42
C ALA A 167 26.25 8.78 0.39
N GLN A 168 25.45 9.67 0.99
CA GLN A 168 25.80 11.08 1.12
C GLN A 168 27.09 11.28 1.93
N GLN A 169 27.28 10.52 3.01
CA GLN A 169 28.50 10.59 3.84
C GLN A 169 29.75 10.12 3.09
N LEU A 170 29.62 9.13 2.21
CA LEU A 170 30.72 8.62 1.36
C LEU A 170 31.07 9.55 0.18
N GLY A 171 30.26 10.57 -0.08
CA GLY A 171 30.50 11.59 -1.10
C GLY A 171 30.23 11.12 -2.53
N PRO A 172 30.51 11.98 -3.54
CA PRO A 172 29.95 11.85 -4.89
C PRO A 172 30.51 10.70 -5.75
N VAL A 173 31.52 9.97 -5.26
CA VAL A 173 32.12 8.84 -5.98
C VAL A 173 31.73 7.51 -5.34
N GLN A 174 31.94 7.37 -4.04
CA GLN A 174 31.70 6.11 -3.32
C GLN A 174 30.23 5.94 -2.94
N GLY A 175 29.50 7.04 -2.69
CA GLY A 175 28.08 7.00 -2.38
C GLY A 175 27.23 6.33 -3.46
N PRO A 176 27.26 6.81 -4.72
CA PRO A 176 26.54 6.16 -5.82
C PRO A 176 26.94 4.70 -6.06
N GLN A 177 28.20 4.32 -5.76
CA GLN A 177 28.66 2.93 -5.87
C GLN A 177 28.04 2.03 -4.80
N LEU A 178 27.87 2.53 -3.58
CA LEU A 178 27.19 1.81 -2.50
C LEU A 178 25.71 1.57 -2.84
N VAL A 179 24.99 2.60 -3.28
CA VAL A 179 23.57 2.51 -3.67
C VAL A 179 23.39 1.52 -4.82
N ALA A 180 24.26 1.60 -5.84
CA ALA A 180 24.23 0.66 -6.96
C ALA A 180 24.51 -0.78 -6.53
N LEU A 181 25.46 -0.99 -5.60
CA LEU A 181 25.76 -2.32 -5.06
C LEU A 181 24.62 -2.88 -4.21
N ALA A 182 23.98 -2.06 -3.38
CA ALA A 182 22.81 -2.46 -2.60
C ALA A 182 21.69 -2.97 -3.52
N ARG A 183 21.34 -2.16 -4.54
CA ARG A 183 20.34 -2.55 -5.55
C ARG A 183 20.74 -3.81 -6.32
N GLU A 184 22.02 -3.95 -6.69
CA GLU A 184 22.51 -5.14 -7.40
C GLU A 184 22.35 -6.42 -6.55
N LEU A 185 22.63 -6.36 -5.25
CA LEU A 185 22.44 -7.49 -4.33
C LEU A 185 20.98 -7.91 -4.25
N ASP A 186 20.06 -6.94 -4.12
CA ASP A 186 18.61 -7.20 -4.08
C ASP A 186 18.14 -7.83 -5.40
N VAL A 187 18.53 -7.26 -6.54
CA VAL A 187 18.20 -7.80 -7.87
C VAL A 187 18.73 -9.23 -8.05
N LEU A 188 19.98 -9.50 -7.68
CA LEU A 188 20.57 -10.82 -7.79
C LEU A 188 19.85 -11.84 -6.89
N ASN A 189 19.55 -11.49 -5.64
CA ASN A 189 18.79 -12.33 -4.73
C ASN A 189 17.39 -12.62 -5.28
N ASN A 190 16.65 -11.56 -5.63
CA ASN A 190 15.26 -11.63 -6.03
C ASN A 190 15.09 -12.39 -7.36
N SER A 191 16.07 -12.33 -8.26
CA SER A 191 16.08 -13.15 -9.47
C SER A 191 16.06 -14.66 -9.18
N VAL A 192 16.71 -15.10 -8.10
CA VAL A 192 16.72 -16.50 -7.66
C VAL A 192 15.41 -16.86 -6.97
N LEU A 193 14.83 -15.95 -6.17
CA LEU A 193 13.52 -16.17 -5.55
C LEU A 193 12.39 -16.26 -6.59
N GLN A 194 12.43 -15.42 -7.62
CA GLN A 194 11.52 -15.49 -8.76
C GLN A 194 11.61 -16.83 -9.49
N GLN A 195 12.84 -17.33 -9.73
CA GLN A 195 13.04 -18.67 -10.31
C GLN A 195 12.55 -19.79 -9.40
N LEU A 196 12.70 -19.64 -8.09
CA LEU A 196 12.20 -20.60 -7.11
C LEU A 196 10.67 -20.68 -7.18
N ALA A 197 9.96 -19.55 -7.15
CA ALA A 197 8.51 -19.50 -7.28
C ALA A 197 8.03 -20.09 -8.62
N ALA A 198 8.67 -19.72 -9.74
CA ALA A 198 8.32 -20.22 -11.07
C ALA A 198 8.49 -21.74 -11.24
N THR A 199 9.27 -22.39 -10.37
CA THR A 199 9.53 -23.84 -10.43
C THR A 199 8.81 -24.64 -9.35
N HIS A 200 8.07 -23.99 -8.43
CA HIS A 200 7.38 -24.62 -7.31
C HIS A 200 5.91 -24.18 -7.30
N PRO A 201 4.96 -25.03 -7.76
CA PRO A 201 3.55 -24.65 -7.90
C PRO A 201 2.84 -24.19 -6.61
N ASN A 202 3.36 -24.57 -5.45
CA ASN A 202 2.84 -24.17 -4.14
C ASN A 202 3.48 -22.87 -3.60
N VAL A 203 4.39 -22.25 -4.35
CA VAL A 203 5.06 -21.01 -3.97
C VAL A 203 4.50 -19.88 -4.82
N GLN A 204 3.95 -18.87 -4.15
CA GLN A 204 3.49 -17.63 -4.76
C GLN A 204 4.42 -16.50 -4.38
N LEU A 205 4.88 -15.74 -5.37
CA LEU A 205 5.81 -14.63 -5.14
C LEU A 205 5.04 -13.35 -4.82
N VAL A 206 5.41 -12.67 -3.73
CA VAL A 206 4.98 -11.31 -3.42
C VAL A 206 6.16 -10.38 -3.72
N ASP A 207 6.11 -9.65 -4.84
CA ASP A 207 7.25 -8.85 -5.30
C ASP A 207 7.34 -7.48 -4.61
N ILE A 208 7.79 -7.46 -3.36
CA ILE A 208 7.97 -6.24 -2.58
C ILE A 208 9.02 -5.31 -3.19
N PHE A 209 10.04 -5.82 -3.87
CA PHE A 209 11.00 -4.98 -4.60
C PHE A 209 10.29 -4.04 -5.58
N LYS A 210 9.31 -4.56 -6.32
CA LYS A 210 8.48 -3.78 -7.25
C LYS A 210 7.61 -2.75 -6.53
N LEU A 211 7.06 -3.12 -5.38
CA LEU A 211 6.29 -2.20 -4.55
C LEU A 211 7.16 -1.06 -3.99
N THR A 212 8.33 -1.37 -3.44
CA THR A 212 9.23 -0.35 -2.87
C THR A 212 9.80 0.58 -3.94
N ASP A 213 10.11 0.06 -5.14
CA ASP A 213 10.47 0.89 -6.29
C ASP A 213 9.33 1.87 -6.63
N ALA A 214 8.08 1.39 -6.64
CA ALA A 214 6.91 2.20 -6.95
C ALA A 214 6.64 3.28 -5.89
N VAL A 215 6.70 2.92 -4.61
CA VAL A 215 6.54 3.86 -3.49
C VAL A 215 7.62 4.93 -3.51
N ALA A 216 8.88 4.56 -3.76
CA ALA A 216 9.98 5.53 -3.82
C ALA A 216 9.87 6.48 -5.04
N ALA A 217 9.35 5.98 -6.17
CA ALA A 217 9.22 6.75 -7.40
C ALA A 217 8.01 7.71 -7.41
N ASP A 218 6.88 7.30 -6.82
CA ASP A 218 5.66 8.12 -6.74
C ASP A 218 4.95 7.94 -5.39
N PRO A 219 5.53 8.45 -4.28
CA PRO A 219 4.96 8.30 -2.94
C PRO A 219 3.49 8.78 -2.81
N PRO A 220 3.07 9.90 -3.44
CA PRO A 220 1.68 10.37 -3.37
C PRO A 220 0.66 9.37 -3.89
N SER A 221 1.04 8.50 -4.83
CA SER A 221 0.17 7.43 -5.34
C SER A 221 -0.22 6.40 -4.27
N PHE A 222 0.52 6.33 -3.17
CA PHE A 222 0.30 5.44 -2.03
C PHE A 222 -0.13 6.19 -0.76
N GLY A 223 -0.49 7.47 -0.88
CA GLY A 223 -0.89 8.30 0.25
C GLY A 223 0.28 8.84 1.09
N PHE A 224 1.51 8.80 0.58
CA PHE A 224 2.68 9.38 1.26
C PHE A 224 3.05 10.74 0.69
N THR A 225 3.32 11.69 1.58
CA THR A 225 3.94 12.97 1.26
C THR A 225 5.46 12.86 1.25
N ASP A 226 6.05 11.96 2.05
CA ASP A 226 7.50 11.74 2.12
C ASP A 226 7.85 10.25 2.23
N ALA A 227 8.82 9.79 1.44
CA ALA A 227 9.35 8.43 1.48
C ALA A 227 10.87 8.39 1.69
N THR A 228 11.45 9.46 2.23
CA THR A 228 12.91 9.66 2.34
C THR A 228 13.37 10.05 3.74
N ILE A 229 12.52 10.72 4.52
CA ILE A 229 12.83 11.15 5.88
C ILE A 229 12.17 10.21 6.88
N PRO A 230 12.92 9.60 7.81
CA PRO A 230 12.34 8.80 8.88
C PRO A 230 11.43 9.63 9.80
N MET A 231 10.30 9.06 10.18
CA MET A 231 9.35 9.69 11.10
C MET A 231 9.99 10.10 12.43
N ILE A 232 10.86 9.26 13.01
CA ILE A 232 11.51 9.55 14.29
C ILE A 232 12.54 10.69 14.21
N ASP A 233 12.99 11.03 13.00
CA ASP A 233 13.95 12.11 12.74
C ASP A 233 13.26 13.43 12.34
N LEU A 234 11.93 13.46 12.26
CA LEU A 234 11.19 14.67 11.95
C LEU A 234 11.47 15.77 13.00
N PRO A 235 11.84 16.98 12.57
CA PRO A 235 11.96 18.11 13.47
C PRO A 235 10.65 18.36 14.21
N ALA A 236 10.71 18.64 15.53
CA ALA A 236 9.53 18.97 16.34
C ALA A 236 8.74 20.20 15.83
N THR A 237 9.32 20.99 14.91
CA THR A 237 8.69 22.13 14.24
C THR A 237 7.93 21.77 12.97
N GLN A 238 8.06 20.54 12.46
CA GLN A 238 7.39 20.07 11.25
C GLN A 238 6.00 19.55 11.61
N THR A 239 5.05 20.48 11.78
CA THR A 239 3.66 20.18 12.14
C THR A 239 2.78 19.88 10.92
N ALA A 240 3.38 19.63 9.76
CA ALA A 240 2.67 19.55 8.47
C ALA A 240 2.65 18.14 7.85
N LEU A 241 3.26 17.13 8.50
CA LEU A 241 3.30 15.76 8.01
C LEU A 241 2.72 14.79 9.03
N ALA A 242 1.85 13.91 8.55
CA ALA A 242 1.29 12.83 9.35
C ALA A 242 2.24 11.65 9.44
N PRO A 243 2.22 10.88 10.54
CA PRO A 243 2.86 9.57 10.58
C PRO A 243 2.40 8.59 9.49
N ASN A 244 1.17 8.71 8.99
CA ASN A 244 0.65 7.91 7.88
C ASN A 244 0.94 8.51 6.48
N GLU A 245 1.48 9.73 6.42
CA GLU A 245 1.96 10.37 5.19
C GLU A 245 3.46 10.13 4.98
N ILE A 246 4.10 9.40 5.89
CA ILE A 246 5.53 9.10 5.84
C ILE A 246 5.72 7.60 5.69
N ALA A 247 6.53 7.19 4.71
CA ALA A 247 6.72 5.77 4.43
C ALA A 247 7.64 5.07 5.45
N PHE A 248 8.60 5.78 6.05
CA PHE A 248 9.63 5.22 6.93
C PHE A 248 9.45 5.67 8.38
N PHE A 249 9.45 4.71 9.31
CA PHE A 249 9.43 4.98 10.75
C PHE A 249 10.82 5.39 11.24
N ASP A 250 11.81 4.52 11.00
CA ASP A 250 13.22 4.78 11.23
C ASP A 250 14.00 4.67 9.89
N ALA A 251 15.33 4.64 9.93
CA ALA A 251 16.15 4.66 8.72
C ALA A 251 16.00 3.40 7.82
N LEU A 252 15.41 2.31 8.34
CA LEU A 252 15.27 1.04 7.62
C LEU A 252 13.82 0.56 7.57
N HIS A 253 13.04 0.80 8.62
CA HIS A 253 11.75 0.16 8.81
C HIS A 253 10.59 1.06 8.38
N PRO A 254 9.56 0.48 7.72
CA PRO A 254 8.39 1.22 7.30
C PRO A 254 7.51 1.65 8.49
N THR A 255 6.71 2.69 8.30
CA THR A 255 5.62 3.04 9.22
C THR A 255 4.50 2.00 9.18
N TYR A 256 3.59 2.06 10.15
CA TYR A 256 2.34 1.30 10.17
C TYR A 256 1.56 1.43 8.86
N ALA A 257 1.52 2.64 8.28
CA ALA A 257 0.83 2.89 7.01
C ALA A 257 1.53 2.18 5.84
N ALA A 258 2.86 2.26 5.76
CA ALA A 258 3.62 1.53 4.74
C ALA A 258 3.57 0.00 4.93
N HIS A 259 3.50 -0.49 6.16
CA HIS A 259 3.18 -1.90 6.43
C HIS A 259 1.77 -2.28 5.97
N GLY A 260 0.79 -1.38 6.08
CA GLY A 260 -0.56 -1.56 5.55
C GLY A 260 -0.57 -1.70 4.02
N ILE A 261 0.19 -0.87 3.31
CA ILE A 261 0.37 -1.01 1.86
C ILE A 261 0.99 -2.36 1.50
N GLN A 262 2.00 -2.82 2.26
CA GLN A 262 2.62 -4.13 2.05
C GLN A 262 1.63 -5.28 2.31
N ALA A 263 0.78 -5.17 3.33
CA ALA A 263 -0.26 -6.15 3.64
C ALA A 263 -1.29 -6.21 2.51
N ALA A 264 -1.84 -5.07 2.09
CA ALA A 264 -2.83 -4.99 1.03
C ALA A 264 -2.29 -5.50 -0.32
N PHE A 265 -1.02 -5.23 -0.62
CA PHE A 265 -0.34 -5.78 -1.79
C PHE A 265 -0.21 -7.30 -1.70
N ALA A 266 0.18 -7.83 -0.54
CA ALA A 266 0.27 -9.27 -0.33
C ALA A 266 -1.10 -9.96 -0.38
N ASP A 267 -2.14 -9.35 0.20
CA ASP A 267 -3.53 -9.83 0.11
C ASP A 267 -3.98 -9.88 -1.36
N ALA A 268 -3.76 -8.82 -2.14
CA ALA A 268 -4.11 -8.80 -3.56
C ALA A 268 -3.40 -9.91 -4.35
N VAL A 269 -2.13 -10.19 -4.05
CA VAL A 269 -1.42 -11.33 -4.63
C VAL A 269 -2.09 -12.64 -4.21
N LEU A 270 -2.29 -12.88 -2.91
CA LEU A 270 -2.75 -14.16 -2.38
C LEU A 270 -4.21 -14.50 -2.69
N THR A 271 -5.02 -13.49 -3.04
CA THR A 271 -6.46 -13.64 -3.27
C THR A 271 -6.88 -13.52 -4.74
N SER A 272 -5.97 -13.12 -5.62
CA SER A 272 -6.19 -13.07 -7.08
C SER A 272 -5.97 -14.45 -7.73
N ASP A 273 -6.71 -14.71 -8.80
CA ASP A 273 -6.49 -15.89 -9.65
C ASP A 273 -5.20 -15.73 -10.48
N HIS A 274 -4.90 -14.47 -10.85
CA HIS A 274 -3.77 -14.12 -11.70
C HIS A 274 -3.12 -12.81 -11.23
N THR A 275 -1.80 -12.84 -11.02
CA THR A 275 -1.00 -11.65 -10.73
C THR A 275 -0.14 -11.27 -11.94
N GLN A 276 -0.14 -9.99 -12.32
CA GLN A 276 0.68 -9.45 -13.40
C GLN A 276 1.40 -8.17 -12.98
N TYR A 277 2.72 -8.19 -13.06
CA TYR A 277 3.58 -7.01 -12.85
C TYR A 277 3.97 -6.38 -14.19
N LEU A 278 3.55 -5.14 -14.45
CA LEU A 278 3.93 -4.43 -15.67
C LEU A 278 5.27 -3.73 -15.47
N ASN A 279 6.14 -3.84 -16.46
CA ASN A 279 7.50 -3.31 -16.45
C ASN A 279 7.73 -2.22 -17.50
N GLY A 280 6.65 -1.62 -18.03
CA GLY A 280 6.69 -0.59 -19.07
C GLY A 280 7.09 -1.07 -20.48
N THR A 281 7.25 -2.37 -20.73
CA THR A 281 7.52 -2.89 -22.09
C THR A 281 6.26 -3.07 -22.94
N GLN A 282 5.08 -2.99 -22.32
CA GLN A 282 3.78 -3.14 -22.97
C GLN A 282 2.93 -1.90 -22.68
N SER A 283 2.28 -1.37 -23.71
CA SER A 283 1.31 -0.25 -23.56
C SER A 283 -0.14 -0.72 -23.56
N VAL A 284 -0.41 -1.97 -23.95
CA VAL A 284 -1.76 -2.56 -23.95
C VAL A 284 -1.73 -3.93 -23.28
N VAL A 285 -2.61 -4.11 -22.31
CA VAL A 285 -2.74 -5.33 -21.50
C VAL A 285 -4.18 -5.82 -21.59
N HIS A 286 -4.35 -7.08 -21.97
CA HIS A 286 -5.63 -7.79 -21.91
C HIS A 286 -5.46 -8.91 -20.88
N ALA A 287 -6.16 -8.79 -19.76
CA ALA A 287 -6.09 -9.77 -18.70
C ALA A 287 -6.98 -10.99 -19.02
N GLN A 288 -6.86 -12.02 -18.20
CA GLN A 288 -7.62 -13.27 -18.37
C GLN A 288 -8.96 -13.18 -17.63
N ASN A 289 -9.83 -14.18 -17.79
CA ASN A 289 -11.01 -14.29 -16.94
C ASN A 289 -10.59 -14.62 -15.50
N GLY A 290 -11.39 -14.20 -14.52
CA GLY A 290 -11.14 -14.42 -13.10
C GLY A 290 -10.57 -13.17 -12.44
N ASN A 291 -10.37 -13.20 -11.13
CA ASN A 291 -9.90 -12.04 -10.39
C ASN A 291 -8.42 -11.76 -10.71
N GLN A 292 -8.12 -10.59 -11.24
CA GLN A 292 -6.78 -10.16 -11.60
C GLN A 292 -6.20 -9.26 -10.51
N PHE A 293 -4.91 -9.41 -10.22
CA PHE A 293 -4.11 -8.36 -9.61
C PHE A 293 -3.10 -7.84 -10.63
N ILE A 294 -3.27 -6.61 -11.09
CA ILE A 294 -2.40 -5.96 -12.07
C ILE A 294 -1.69 -4.80 -11.39
N PHE A 295 -0.36 -4.85 -11.32
CA PHE A 295 0.45 -3.82 -10.69
C PHE A 295 1.48 -3.28 -11.68
N ALA A 296 1.28 -2.05 -12.13
CA ALA A 296 2.21 -1.34 -12.97
C ALA A 296 3.17 -0.53 -12.11
N THR A 297 4.47 -0.64 -12.40
CA THR A 297 5.46 0.21 -11.74
C THR A 297 5.57 1.56 -12.44
N PRO A 298 5.77 2.66 -11.69
CA PRO A 298 6.34 3.88 -12.23
C PRO A 298 7.69 3.62 -12.93
N ILE A 299 8.08 4.57 -13.79
CA ILE A 299 9.29 4.60 -14.65
C ILE A 299 10.52 3.95 -13.98
N ASP A 300 11.30 3.17 -14.75
CA ASP A 300 12.72 2.96 -14.42
C ASP A 300 13.45 4.29 -14.68
N PRO A 301 13.91 5.02 -13.64
CA PRO A 301 14.53 6.34 -13.81
C PRO A 301 15.79 6.32 -14.68
N THR A 302 16.32 5.13 -14.99
CA THR A 302 17.49 4.93 -15.84
C THR A 302 17.16 4.56 -17.29
N ASN A 303 15.88 4.28 -17.61
CA ASN A 303 15.46 3.85 -18.94
C ASN A 303 14.24 4.61 -19.50
N PRO A 304 14.47 5.72 -20.23
CA PRO A 304 13.41 6.53 -20.84
C PRO A 304 12.71 5.87 -22.04
N THR A 305 13.02 4.60 -22.37
CA THR A 305 12.35 3.85 -23.46
C THR A 305 11.14 3.05 -23.00
N LEU A 306 10.87 3.01 -21.69
CA LEU A 306 9.69 2.35 -21.13
C LEU A 306 8.44 3.21 -21.32
N HIS A 307 7.32 2.55 -21.59
CA HIS A 307 6.00 3.16 -21.64
C HIS A 307 5.44 3.30 -20.23
N ASP A 308 5.04 4.51 -19.86
CA ASP A 308 4.26 4.86 -18.67
C ASP A 308 2.76 5.02 -18.99
N ASN A 309 2.42 5.04 -20.28
CA ASN A 309 1.03 5.06 -20.74
C ASN A 309 0.52 3.64 -20.94
N TYR A 310 -0.42 3.24 -20.08
CA TYR A 310 -1.02 1.92 -20.11
C TYR A 310 -2.48 1.97 -20.58
N THR A 311 -2.87 1.03 -21.43
CA THR A 311 -4.27 0.66 -21.67
C THR A 311 -4.49 -0.73 -21.10
N ILE A 312 -5.27 -0.85 -20.03
CA ILE A 312 -5.52 -2.12 -19.33
C ILE A 312 -7.00 -2.50 -19.53
N GLN A 313 -7.24 -3.75 -19.93
CA GLN A 313 -8.57 -4.36 -19.99
C GLN A 313 -8.56 -5.58 -19.07
N ALA A 314 -9.21 -5.47 -17.91
CA ALA A 314 -9.17 -6.50 -16.87
C ALA A 314 -10.19 -7.63 -17.10
N GLY A 315 -11.37 -7.29 -17.61
CA GLY A 315 -12.28 -8.25 -18.23
C GLY A 315 -13.39 -8.68 -17.28
N THR A 316 -13.32 -9.89 -16.75
CA THR A 316 -14.35 -10.43 -15.84
C THR A 316 -13.70 -10.89 -14.55
N GLY A 317 -14.26 -10.52 -13.40
CA GLY A 317 -13.66 -10.84 -12.12
C GLY A 317 -13.83 -9.65 -11.18
N ASN A 318 -13.50 -9.82 -9.91
CA ASN A 318 -13.28 -8.68 -9.02
C ASN A 318 -11.79 -8.36 -9.09
N ASP A 319 -11.43 -7.35 -9.88
CA ASP A 319 -10.04 -7.06 -10.22
C ASP A 319 -9.45 -5.97 -9.32
N LEU A 320 -8.17 -6.11 -8.99
CA LEU A 320 -7.37 -5.13 -8.24
C LEU A 320 -6.28 -4.58 -9.17
N ILE A 321 -6.37 -3.31 -9.51
CA ILE A 321 -5.52 -2.70 -10.54
C ILE A 321 -4.84 -1.45 -9.99
N PHE A 322 -3.51 -1.46 -9.99
CA PHE A 322 -2.67 -0.28 -9.83
C PHE A 322 -2.03 0.02 -11.18
N ALA A 323 -2.57 1.01 -11.88
CA ALA A 323 -2.13 1.34 -13.24
C ALA A 323 -0.83 2.15 -13.28
N GLY A 324 -0.27 2.51 -12.12
CA GLY A 324 0.95 3.30 -12.00
C GLY A 324 0.75 4.74 -12.46
N SER A 325 1.87 5.45 -12.64
CA SER A 325 1.92 6.83 -13.12
C SER A 325 1.94 6.89 -14.66
N GLY A 326 1.57 8.03 -15.23
CA GLY A 326 1.51 8.28 -16.68
C GLY A 326 0.08 8.55 -17.18
N ASP A 327 -0.09 8.67 -18.49
CA ASP A 327 -1.42 8.77 -19.10
C ASP A 327 -2.02 7.37 -19.24
N VAL A 328 -2.87 6.98 -18.29
CA VAL A 328 -3.42 5.63 -18.20
C VAL A 328 -4.88 5.58 -18.62
N THR A 329 -5.27 4.47 -19.21
CA THR A 329 -6.66 4.11 -19.52
C THR A 329 -6.93 2.71 -19.01
N VAL A 330 -7.92 2.53 -18.14
CA VAL A 330 -8.22 1.24 -17.52
C VAL A 330 -9.70 0.95 -17.66
N PHE A 331 -10.02 -0.27 -18.08
CA PHE A 331 -11.38 -0.81 -18.11
C PHE A 331 -11.43 -2.01 -17.15
N GLY A 332 -12.22 -1.91 -16.08
CA GLY A 332 -12.48 -3.00 -15.13
C GLY A 332 -13.26 -4.11 -15.80
N GLY A 333 -14.46 -3.80 -16.26
CA GLY A 333 -15.28 -4.69 -17.08
C GLY A 333 -16.49 -5.18 -16.30
N THR A 334 -16.50 -6.45 -15.88
CA THR A 334 -17.60 -6.98 -15.06
C THR A 334 -17.09 -7.58 -13.76
N GLY A 335 -17.77 -7.27 -12.66
CA GLY A 335 -17.41 -7.66 -11.30
C GLY A 335 -17.18 -6.41 -10.47
N ASN A 336 -16.77 -6.56 -9.21
CA ASN A 336 -16.53 -5.43 -8.32
C ASN A 336 -15.02 -5.14 -8.34
N ASP A 337 -14.62 -4.10 -9.05
CA ASP A 337 -13.22 -3.79 -9.35
C ASP A 337 -12.71 -2.65 -8.46
N LEU A 338 -11.43 -2.69 -8.09
CA LEU A 338 -10.70 -1.55 -7.54
C LEU A 338 -9.62 -1.13 -8.52
N ILE A 339 -9.72 0.10 -9.01
CA ILE A 339 -8.84 0.65 -10.02
C ILE A 339 -8.21 1.92 -9.48
N ALA A 340 -6.89 1.92 -9.32
CA ALA A 340 -6.10 3.05 -8.86
C ALA A 340 -5.10 3.51 -9.93
N ALA A 341 -5.04 4.81 -10.19
CA ALA A 341 -4.05 5.45 -11.03
C ALA A 341 -3.23 6.48 -10.24
N GLY A 342 -1.92 6.52 -10.52
CA GLY A 342 -1.00 7.44 -9.89
C GLY A 342 -1.03 8.84 -10.51
N SER A 343 0.13 9.50 -10.57
CA SER A 343 0.29 10.78 -11.26
C SER A 343 0.09 10.68 -12.79
N GLY A 344 -0.20 11.80 -13.47
CA GLY A 344 -0.52 11.82 -14.93
C GLY A 344 -2.02 11.88 -15.22
N ASN A 345 -2.48 11.74 -16.47
CA ASN A 345 -3.92 11.80 -16.76
C ASN A 345 -4.56 10.41 -16.74
N ALA A 346 -5.56 10.20 -15.88
CA ALA A 346 -6.25 8.93 -15.76
C ALA A 346 -7.59 8.91 -16.53
N ARG A 347 -7.88 7.80 -17.22
CA ARG A 347 -9.23 7.45 -17.71
C ARG A 347 -9.62 6.09 -17.16
N LEU A 348 -10.45 6.07 -16.12
CA LEU A 348 -10.83 4.86 -15.42
C LEU A 348 -12.30 4.57 -15.68
N TYR A 349 -12.59 3.35 -16.10
CA TYR A 349 -13.94 2.86 -16.38
C TYR A 349 -14.20 1.61 -15.55
N GLY A 350 -15.18 1.67 -14.63
CA GLY A 350 -15.56 0.56 -13.76
C GLY A 350 -16.26 -0.54 -14.56
N GLY A 351 -17.46 -0.23 -15.05
CA GLY A 351 -18.22 -1.11 -15.93
C GLY A 351 -19.48 -1.63 -15.24
N ILE A 352 -19.57 -2.94 -15.02
CA ILE A 352 -20.73 -3.57 -14.36
C ILE A 352 -20.27 -4.18 -13.04
N GLY A 353 -20.83 -3.70 -11.93
CA GLY A 353 -20.56 -4.15 -10.57
C GLY A 353 -20.35 -2.96 -9.66
N ASN A 354 -20.04 -3.19 -8.38
CA ASN A 354 -19.77 -2.10 -7.45
C ASN A 354 -18.27 -1.82 -7.49
N ASP A 355 -17.85 -0.73 -8.10
CA ASP A 355 -16.46 -0.44 -8.40
C ASP A 355 -15.89 0.67 -7.51
N VAL A 356 -14.58 0.66 -7.28
CA VAL A 356 -13.84 1.74 -6.65
C VAL A 356 -12.81 2.28 -7.64
N LEU A 357 -13.03 3.48 -8.14
CA LEU A 357 -12.13 4.18 -9.05
C LEU A 357 -11.39 5.29 -8.29
N ALA A 358 -10.06 5.26 -8.28
CA ALA A 358 -9.24 6.19 -7.53
C ALA A 358 -8.13 6.81 -8.40
N THR A 359 -7.94 8.12 -8.26
CA THR A 359 -6.75 8.80 -8.78
C THR A 359 -6.15 9.74 -7.73
N ASN A 360 -4.84 9.68 -7.59
CA ASN A 360 -4.06 10.62 -6.77
C ASN A 360 -3.45 11.76 -7.62
N SER A 361 -3.85 11.87 -8.89
CA SER A 361 -3.32 12.87 -9.80
C SER A 361 -3.95 14.25 -9.64
N LEU A 362 -3.14 15.29 -9.87
CA LEU A 362 -3.59 16.68 -10.08
C LEU A 362 -3.80 17.00 -11.57
N GLY A 363 -3.73 16.00 -12.45
CA GLY A 363 -3.93 16.10 -13.89
C GLY A 363 -5.38 16.26 -14.31
N SER A 364 -5.66 15.96 -15.58
CA SER A 364 -7.00 15.93 -16.16
C SER A 364 -7.53 14.49 -16.19
N ASN A 365 -8.43 14.14 -15.27
CA ASN A 365 -8.89 12.77 -15.09
C ASN A 365 -10.37 12.58 -15.45
N ILE A 366 -10.69 11.38 -15.93
CA ILE A 366 -12.07 10.93 -16.20
C ILE A 366 -12.26 9.62 -15.46
N LEU A 367 -13.23 9.60 -14.54
CA LEU A 367 -13.67 8.39 -13.85
C LEU A 367 -15.16 8.19 -14.18
N ASP A 368 -15.48 7.05 -14.80
CA ASP A 368 -16.82 6.65 -15.20
C ASP A 368 -17.10 5.28 -14.58
N ALA A 369 -17.97 5.24 -13.58
CA ALA A 369 -18.15 4.05 -12.78
C ALA A 369 -19.10 3.03 -13.43
N GLY A 370 -20.17 3.50 -14.08
CA GLY A 370 -21.04 2.66 -14.89
C GLY A 370 -22.26 2.14 -14.12
N VAL A 371 -22.38 0.83 -13.94
CA VAL A 371 -23.57 0.19 -13.37
C VAL A 371 -23.22 -0.50 -12.05
N GLY A 372 -23.73 0.03 -10.94
CA GLY A 372 -23.59 -0.54 -9.61
C GLY A 372 -23.57 0.57 -8.57
N ASN A 373 -23.40 0.23 -7.29
CA ASN A 373 -23.13 1.27 -6.30
C ASN A 373 -21.61 1.46 -6.26
N ASP A 374 -21.13 2.59 -6.73
CA ASP A 374 -19.70 2.78 -6.99
C ASP A 374 -19.08 3.80 -6.03
N ALA A 375 -17.75 3.85 -5.98
CA ALA A 375 -17.01 4.92 -5.32
C ALA A 375 -15.97 5.53 -6.26
N LEU A 376 -16.01 6.85 -6.41
CA LEU A 376 -15.09 7.63 -7.23
C LEU A 376 -14.27 8.55 -6.31
N ILE A 377 -12.97 8.29 -6.18
CA ILE A 377 -12.05 8.96 -5.27
C ILE A 377 -11.06 9.80 -6.08
N ALA A 378 -11.04 11.11 -5.84
CA ALA A 378 -10.13 12.02 -6.52
C ALA A 378 -9.59 13.09 -5.55
N ASN A 379 -8.40 13.59 -5.87
CA ASN A 379 -7.92 14.82 -5.25
C ASN A 379 -8.77 16.01 -5.72
N ARG A 380 -9.11 16.93 -4.80
CA ARG A 380 -9.85 18.14 -5.18
C ARG A 380 -9.02 19.08 -6.06
N GLY A 381 -7.69 19.07 -5.96
CA GLY A 381 -6.83 19.75 -6.92
C GLY A 381 -6.89 19.10 -8.31
N GLY A 382 -6.55 19.85 -9.37
CA GLY A 382 -6.56 19.33 -10.75
C GLY A 382 -7.90 19.45 -11.47
N THR A 383 -8.09 18.73 -12.57
CA THR A 383 -9.34 18.77 -13.36
C THR A 383 -9.97 17.38 -13.46
N ASN A 384 -11.08 17.13 -12.79
CA ASN A 384 -11.70 15.80 -12.80
C ASN A 384 -13.13 15.84 -13.35
N THR A 385 -13.47 14.84 -14.15
CA THR A 385 -14.85 14.50 -14.54
C THR A 385 -15.20 13.16 -13.90
N LEU A 386 -16.17 13.15 -13.01
CA LEU A 386 -16.63 11.98 -12.26
C LEU A 386 -18.10 11.70 -12.62
N ASP A 387 -18.38 10.53 -13.17
CA ASP A 387 -19.73 10.07 -13.53
C ASP A 387 -20.04 8.77 -12.78
N GLY A 388 -21.07 8.80 -11.93
CA GLY A 388 -21.52 7.63 -11.15
C GLY A 388 -22.32 6.63 -11.99
N GLY A 389 -22.98 7.10 -13.06
CA GLY A 389 -23.82 6.23 -13.87
C GLY A 389 -25.12 5.85 -13.15
N SER A 390 -25.31 4.57 -12.82
CA SER A 390 -26.54 4.07 -12.19
C SER A 390 -26.27 3.28 -10.93
N GLY A 391 -26.95 3.63 -9.84
CA GLY A 391 -26.82 3.04 -8.52
C GLY A 391 -26.74 4.13 -7.47
N ASN A 392 -26.35 3.79 -6.24
CA ASN A 392 -26.12 4.78 -5.19
C ASN A 392 -24.62 4.98 -5.03
N ASP A 393 -24.11 6.08 -5.57
CA ASP A 393 -22.68 6.27 -5.74
C ASP A 393 -22.07 7.17 -4.66
N LEU A 394 -20.79 6.95 -4.38
CA LEU A 394 -20.00 7.71 -3.42
C LEU A 394 -18.87 8.45 -4.13
N PHE A 395 -18.99 9.76 -4.23
CA PHE A 395 -17.91 10.63 -4.69
C PHE A 395 -17.10 11.08 -3.48
N VAL A 396 -15.78 10.90 -3.52
CA VAL A 396 -14.86 11.32 -2.47
C VAL A 396 -13.87 12.34 -3.03
N LEU A 397 -13.95 13.58 -2.55
CA LEU A 397 -12.97 14.62 -2.83
C LEU A 397 -12.01 14.77 -1.64
N LYS A 398 -10.73 14.50 -1.89
CA LYS A 398 -9.66 14.64 -0.90
C LYS A 398 -9.11 16.05 -0.91
N GLU A 399 -9.11 16.70 0.26
CA GLU A 399 -8.71 18.09 0.44
C GLU A 399 -7.52 18.22 1.38
N ASN A 400 -6.32 18.27 0.80
CA ASN A 400 -5.09 18.39 1.57
C ASN A 400 -4.77 19.85 1.89
N ALA A 401 -3.89 20.05 2.87
CA ALA A 401 -3.48 21.38 3.31
C ALA A 401 -2.75 22.19 2.22
N SER A 402 -2.18 21.55 1.19
CA SER A 402 -1.50 22.24 0.09
C SER A 402 -2.46 22.97 -0.85
N LEU A 403 -3.76 22.67 -0.79
CA LEU A 403 -4.80 23.41 -1.52
C LEU A 403 -5.00 24.82 -1.00
N VAL A 404 -4.44 25.18 0.17
CA VAL A 404 -4.56 26.50 0.80
C VAL A 404 -3.24 27.25 0.67
N ASP A 405 -3.25 28.38 -0.02
CA ASP A 405 -2.08 29.24 -0.17
C ASP A 405 -2.35 30.69 0.29
N ALA A 406 -1.35 31.56 0.18
CA ALA A 406 -1.49 32.97 0.55
C ALA A 406 -2.49 33.75 -0.31
N ASN A 407 -2.91 33.20 -1.46
CA ASN A 407 -3.80 33.81 -2.44
C ASN A 407 -5.22 33.24 -2.41
N GLY A 408 -5.47 32.16 -1.65
CA GLY A 408 -6.78 31.52 -1.52
C GLY A 408 -6.68 30.01 -1.64
N PHE A 409 -7.50 29.43 -2.51
CA PHE A 409 -7.57 27.99 -2.73
C PHE A 409 -7.21 27.60 -4.16
N ASP A 410 -6.52 26.48 -4.33
CA ASP A 410 -6.23 25.84 -5.62
C ASP A 410 -7.06 24.55 -5.83
N PHE A 411 -8.39 24.70 -5.87
CA PHE A 411 -9.32 23.57 -6.04
C PHE A 411 -9.46 23.06 -7.49
N GLY A 412 -8.73 23.63 -8.45
CA GLY A 412 -8.88 23.26 -9.85
C GLY A 412 -10.34 23.27 -10.35
N THR A 413 -10.78 22.23 -11.06
CA THR A 413 -12.14 22.12 -11.61
C THR A 413 -12.68 20.70 -11.54
N GLN A 414 -13.84 20.55 -10.89
CA GLN A 414 -14.47 19.26 -10.66
C GLN A 414 -15.84 19.25 -11.34
N THR A 415 -16.10 18.29 -12.22
CA THR A 415 -17.43 18.04 -12.80
C THR A 415 -17.94 16.70 -12.27
N ILE A 416 -19.04 16.72 -11.53
CA ILE A 416 -19.63 15.54 -10.90
C ILE A 416 -21.07 15.35 -11.39
N VAL A 417 -21.34 14.16 -11.89
CA VAL A 417 -22.67 13.70 -12.30
C VAL A 417 -23.00 12.47 -11.47
N GLY A 418 -23.95 12.60 -10.53
CA GLY A 418 -24.42 11.46 -9.72
C GLY A 418 -25.08 10.39 -10.58
N GLY A 419 -25.96 10.82 -11.48
CA GLY A 419 -26.65 9.93 -12.38
C GLY A 419 -27.96 9.42 -11.78
N GLY A 420 -28.15 8.10 -11.76
CA GLY A 420 -29.41 7.48 -11.35
C GLY A 420 -29.31 6.72 -10.05
N GLY A 421 -29.83 7.27 -8.96
CA GLY A 421 -30.04 6.55 -7.70
C GLY A 421 -30.04 7.53 -6.53
N LYS A 422 -29.28 7.25 -5.47
CA LYS A 422 -29.10 8.16 -4.33
C LYS A 422 -27.62 8.39 -4.05
N ASP A 423 -27.12 9.52 -4.52
CA ASP A 423 -25.68 9.72 -4.61
C ASP A 423 -25.15 10.59 -3.47
N THR A 424 -23.93 10.32 -3.03
CA THR A 424 -23.30 11.00 -1.90
C THR A 424 -22.00 11.65 -2.34
N LEU A 425 -21.85 12.93 -2.05
CA LEU A 425 -20.56 13.63 -2.17
C LEU A 425 -19.95 13.80 -0.78
N ARG A 426 -18.80 13.16 -0.56
CA ARG A 426 -17.98 13.24 0.64
C ARG A 426 -16.74 14.08 0.40
N PHE A 427 -16.45 14.96 1.34
CA PHE A 427 -15.17 15.65 1.46
C PHE A 427 -14.36 15.00 2.58
N ILE A 428 -13.08 14.74 2.33
CA ILE A 428 -12.14 14.33 3.38
C ILE A 428 -11.12 15.46 3.55
N ILE A 429 -11.09 16.07 4.73
CA ILE A 429 -10.18 17.16 5.09
C ILE A 429 -9.18 16.65 6.12
N ASN A 430 -7.90 16.94 5.91
CA ASN A 430 -6.84 16.66 6.86
C ASN A 430 -6.73 17.76 7.93
N ASN A 431 -6.75 17.41 9.22
CA ASN A 431 -6.75 18.36 10.33
C ASN A 431 -5.35 18.76 10.84
N GLN A 432 -4.29 18.27 10.22
CA GLN A 432 -2.94 18.41 10.77
C GLN A 432 -2.36 19.82 10.60
N ASN A 433 -2.96 20.61 9.72
CA ASN A 433 -2.70 22.03 9.62
C ASN A 433 -3.94 22.80 10.09
N PRO A 434 -3.98 23.27 11.35
CA PRO A 434 -5.16 23.96 11.90
C PRO A 434 -5.58 25.22 11.12
N VAL A 435 -4.63 25.86 10.43
CA VAL A 435 -4.90 27.04 9.60
C VAL A 435 -5.59 26.62 8.30
N ALA A 436 -5.07 25.59 7.62
CA ALA A 436 -5.70 25.05 6.41
C ALA A 436 -7.06 24.41 6.73
N GLU A 437 -7.16 23.65 7.83
CA GLU A 437 -8.41 23.05 8.30
C GLU A 437 -9.50 24.11 8.48
N SER A 438 -9.19 25.19 9.21
CA SER A 438 -10.16 26.28 9.44
C SER A 438 -10.64 26.91 8.13
N ALA A 439 -9.74 27.05 7.14
CA ALA A 439 -10.08 27.58 5.82
C ALA A 439 -10.95 26.61 5.02
N LEU A 440 -10.58 25.32 4.96
CA LEU A 440 -11.34 24.28 4.24
C LEU A 440 -12.72 24.05 4.86
N LEU A 441 -12.85 24.11 6.19
CA LEU A 441 -14.15 24.07 6.88
C LEU A 441 -15.04 25.26 6.50
N ALA A 442 -14.48 26.47 6.43
CA ALA A 442 -15.21 27.66 6.00
C ALA A 442 -15.62 27.57 4.52
N GLU A 443 -14.81 26.92 3.70
CA GLU A 443 -15.14 26.65 2.30
C GLU A 443 -16.28 25.63 2.17
N PHE A 444 -16.21 24.53 2.91
CA PHE A 444 -17.26 23.50 2.92
C PHE A 444 -18.63 24.09 3.29
N GLN A 445 -18.69 25.06 4.20
CA GLN A 445 -19.93 25.78 4.51
C GLN A 445 -20.56 26.49 3.29
N LYS A 446 -19.75 26.96 2.33
CA LYS A 446 -20.28 27.52 1.08
C LYS A 446 -20.93 26.44 0.21
N VAL A 447 -20.33 25.26 0.16
CA VAL A 447 -20.86 24.08 -0.55
C VAL A 447 -22.22 23.70 0.05
N GLU A 448 -22.30 23.57 1.37
CA GLU A 448 -23.54 23.28 2.11
C GLU A 448 -24.64 24.30 1.78
N MET A 449 -24.35 25.60 1.89
CA MET A 449 -25.31 26.66 1.55
C MET A 449 -25.79 26.59 0.09
N ALA A 450 -24.90 26.27 -0.85
CA ALA A 450 -25.25 26.19 -2.28
C ALA A 450 -26.14 24.97 -2.57
N PHE A 451 -25.85 23.84 -1.92
CA PHE A 451 -26.64 22.62 -1.99
C PHE A 451 -28.06 22.83 -1.45
N ASP A 452 -28.21 23.37 -0.24
CA ASP A 452 -29.50 23.71 0.38
C ASP A 452 -30.31 24.68 -0.47
N THR A 453 -29.65 25.70 -1.02
CA THR A 453 -30.28 26.69 -1.91
C THR A 453 -30.83 26.03 -3.17
N SER A 454 -30.16 25.02 -3.70
CA SER A 454 -30.59 24.31 -4.89
C SER A 454 -31.75 23.36 -4.61
N ALA A 455 -31.70 22.64 -3.49
CA ALA A 455 -32.82 21.84 -2.99
C ALA A 455 -34.09 22.69 -2.83
N ALA A 456 -33.99 23.89 -2.24
CA ALA A 456 -35.11 24.83 -2.11
C ALA A 456 -35.69 25.31 -3.46
N LYS A 457 -34.90 25.27 -4.54
CA LYS A 457 -35.33 25.62 -5.91
C LYS A 457 -35.86 24.41 -6.70
N HIS A 458 -36.06 23.26 -6.06
CA HIS A 458 -36.46 22.00 -6.69
C HIS A 458 -35.44 21.50 -7.73
N GLN A 459 -34.15 21.78 -7.52
CA GLN A 459 -33.02 21.23 -8.27
C GLN A 459 -32.03 20.54 -7.31
N PRO A 460 -32.48 19.61 -6.44
CA PRO A 460 -31.63 19.02 -5.42
C PRO A 460 -30.35 18.44 -6.03
N GLY A 461 -29.24 18.61 -5.32
CA GLY A 461 -27.95 18.09 -5.79
C GLY A 461 -27.28 18.82 -6.94
N THR A 462 -27.82 19.94 -7.42
CA THR A 462 -27.25 20.67 -8.55
C THR A 462 -26.71 22.03 -8.15
N PHE A 463 -25.40 22.22 -8.06
CA PHE A 463 -24.81 23.48 -7.60
C PHE A 463 -23.41 23.71 -8.18
N GLN A 464 -22.94 24.96 -8.06
CA GLN A 464 -21.59 25.36 -8.47
C GLN A 464 -20.96 26.24 -7.39
N VAL A 465 -19.75 25.87 -6.95
CA VAL A 465 -18.97 26.60 -5.95
C VAL A 465 -17.48 26.45 -6.27
N ASP A 466 -16.78 27.56 -6.50
CA ASP A 466 -15.30 27.62 -6.53
C ASP A 466 -14.63 26.44 -7.30
N GLY A 467 -15.05 26.23 -8.55
CA GLY A 467 -14.53 25.19 -9.46
C GLY A 467 -15.28 23.85 -9.41
N LEU A 468 -16.09 23.61 -8.39
CA LEU A 468 -16.94 22.43 -8.23
C LEU A 468 -18.26 22.63 -8.98
N HIS A 469 -18.57 21.74 -9.93
CA HIS A 469 -19.80 21.70 -10.73
C HIS A 469 -20.48 20.36 -10.52
N VAL A 470 -21.61 20.35 -9.82
CA VAL A 470 -22.24 19.11 -9.34
C VAL A 470 -23.67 19.05 -9.85
N SER A 471 -24.12 17.84 -10.18
CA SER A 471 -25.52 17.52 -10.48
C SER A 471 -25.86 16.12 -9.97
N GLY A 472 -27.11 15.93 -9.51
CA GLY A 472 -27.62 14.62 -9.13
C GLY A 472 -27.10 14.06 -7.80
N ILE A 473 -26.69 14.90 -6.85
CA ILE A 473 -26.27 14.44 -5.50
C ILE A 473 -27.43 14.55 -4.48
N ASP A 474 -27.64 13.52 -3.68
CA ASP A 474 -28.69 13.47 -2.65
C ASP A 474 -28.19 13.69 -1.23
N SER A 475 -26.88 13.55 -0.99
CA SER A 475 -26.28 13.70 0.34
C SER A 475 -24.90 14.34 0.29
N LEU A 476 -24.63 15.25 1.22
CA LEU A 476 -23.27 15.74 1.51
C LEU A 476 -22.72 15.10 2.78
N GLN A 477 -21.42 14.79 2.79
CA GLN A 477 -20.70 14.30 3.96
C GLN A 477 -19.38 15.03 4.12
N LEU A 478 -18.98 15.26 5.38
CA LEU A 478 -17.65 15.73 5.72
C LEU A 478 -16.99 14.73 6.66
N GLN A 479 -15.79 14.31 6.28
CA GLN A 479 -14.91 13.50 7.10
C GLN A 479 -13.69 14.36 7.46
N ILE A 480 -13.38 14.44 8.75
CA ILE A 480 -12.17 15.11 9.24
C ILE A 480 -11.21 14.03 9.74
N ASP A 481 -10.07 13.97 9.08
CA ASP A 481 -9.01 13.01 9.36
C ASP A 481 -8.02 13.63 10.36
N GLY A 482 -8.06 13.10 11.59
CA GLY A 482 -7.37 13.67 12.72
C GLY A 482 -6.10 12.97 13.15
N VAL A 483 -5.07 13.69 13.61
CA VAL A 483 -3.87 13.05 14.19
C VAL A 483 -3.93 12.94 15.72
N SER A 484 -3.72 11.73 16.25
CA SER A 484 -3.55 11.48 17.68
C SER A 484 -2.17 11.96 18.15
N ASN A 485 -2.11 12.73 19.24
CA ASN A 485 -0.84 13.12 19.85
C ASN A 485 -0.18 12.00 20.68
N ASN A 486 -0.80 10.80 20.74
CA ASN A 486 -0.26 9.66 21.46
C ASN A 486 0.56 8.78 20.52
N PRO A 487 1.87 8.59 20.76
CA PRO A 487 2.73 7.75 19.91
C PRO A 487 2.35 6.27 19.90
N ASN A 488 1.44 5.83 20.78
CA ASN A 488 0.98 4.44 20.84
C ASN A 488 -0.44 4.21 20.31
N THR A 489 -1.10 5.25 19.77
CA THR A 489 -2.42 5.11 19.13
C THR A 489 -2.21 5.11 17.62
N PRO A 490 -2.95 4.29 16.84
CA PRO A 490 -3.04 4.50 15.39
C PRO A 490 -3.34 5.97 15.16
N TYR A 491 -2.45 6.64 14.43
CA TYR A 491 -2.39 8.09 14.46
C TYR A 491 -3.64 8.75 13.87
N LEU A 492 -4.53 8.04 13.17
CA LEU A 492 -5.73 8.59 12.56
C LEU A 492 -6.98 8.48 13.46
N ILE A 493 -7.66 9.60 13.72
CA ILE A 493 -9.00 9.67 14.31
C ILE A 493 -9.94 10.29 13.28
N THR A 494 -10.76 9.44 12.66
CA THR A 494 -11.78 9.89 11.70
C THR A 494 -13.02 10.40 12.44
N HIS A 495 -13.41 11.65 12.17
CA HIS A 495 -14.69 12.20 12.61
C HIS A 495 -15.64 12.32 11.42
N ASN A 496 -16.70 11.51 11.42
CA ASN A 496 -17.76 11.61 10.42
C ASN A 496 -18.79 12.65 10.88
N ILE A 497 -18.96 13.71 10.09
CA ILE A 497 -20.03 14.68 10.26
C ILE A 497 -21.02 14.47 9.11
N ALA A 498 -22.15 13.83 9.43
CA ALA A 498 -23.25 13.69 8.50
C ALA A 498 -24.15 14.92 8.60
N PHE A 499 -24.22 15.70 7.53
CA PHE A 499 -25.18 16.79 7.36
C PHE A 499 -26.30 16.27 6.45
N SER A 500 -27.56 16.47 6.85
CA SER A 500 -28.71 15.84 6.17
C SER A 500 -29.60 16.85 5.45
N ASP A 501 -29.87 16.58 4.17
CA ASP A 501 -31.23 16.52 3.64
C ASP A 501 -31.48 15.32 2.70
N GLY A 502 -30.88 14.16 3.03
CA GLY A 502 -31.23 12.84 2.53
C GLY A 502 -30.61 11.76 3.43
N GLN A 503 -31.29 10.62 3.65
CA GLN A 503 -30.62 9.46 4.25
C GLN A 503 -29.69 8.87 3.19
N ALA A 504 -28.37 8.97 3.39
CA ALA A 504 -27.38 8.29 2.57
C ALA A 504 -27.77 6.81 2.45
N ALA A 505 -27.69 6.25 1.24
CA ALA A 505 -27.92 4.83 1.06
C ALA A 505 -26.86 4.05 1.87
N PRO A 506 -27.22 2.96 2.56
CA PRO A 506 -26.22 2.11 3.18
C PRO A 506 -25.23 1.61 2.14
N VAL A 507 -23.94 1.75 2.42
CA VAL A 507 -22.88 1.14 1.61
C VAL A 507 -23.07 -0.38 1.67
N GLY A 508 -23.27 -1.02 0.52
CA GLY A 508 -23.44 -2.47 0.45
C GLY A 508 -22.16 -3.21 0.85
N ASN A 509 -22.28 -4.47 1.28
CA ASN A 509 -21.12 -5.25 1.78
C ASN A 509 -19.97 -5.37 0.75
N ALA A 510 -20.28 -5.46 -0.55
CA ALA A 510 -19.26 -5.56 -1.60
C ALA A 510 -18.44 -4.26 -1.72
N LEU A 511 -19.12 -3.12 -1.88
CA LEU A 511 -18.48 -1.80 -1.92
C LEU A 511 -17.74 -1.48 -0.61
N GLY A 512 -18.32 -1.86 0.54
CA GLY A 512 -17.67 -1.70 1.84
C GLY A 512 -16.37 -2.48 1.96
N GLY A 513 -16.32 -3.70 1.42
CA GLY A 513 -15.09 -4.48 1.32
C GLY A 513 -14.02 -3.80 0.47
N LEU A 514 -14.39 -3.32 -0.73
CA LEU A 514 -13.46 -2.62 -1.61
C LEU A 514 -12.98 -1.27 -1.04
N LEU A 515 -13.84 -0.52 -0.34
CA LEU A 515 -13.43 0.71 0.34
C LEU A 515 -12.45 0.43 1.48
N GLN A 516 -12.60 -0.71 2.18
CA GLN A 516 -11.62 -1.15 3.16
C GLN A 516 -10.29 -1.49 2.47
N THR A 517 -10.33 -2.22 1.35
CA THR A 517 -9.13 -2.49 0.54
C THR A 517 -8.48 -1.17 0.10
N ALA A 518 -9.24 -0.23 -0.46
CA ALA A 518 -8.75 1.08 -0.89
C ALA A 518 -8.11 1.88 0.26
N GLN A 519 -8.68 1.81 1.46
CA GLN A 519 -8.09 2.39 2.66
C GLN A 519 -6.75 1.74 3.01
N ASN A 520 -6.65 0.41 2.95
CA ASN A 520 -5.42 -0.32 3.24
C ASN A 520 -4.33 -0.04 2.19
N TRP A 521 -4.71 0.29 0.96
CA TRP A 521 -3.85 0.81 -0.11
C TRP A 521 -3.54 2.32 -0.01
N GLY A 522 -3.98 3.00 1.05
CA GLY A 522 -3.71 4.43 1.27
C GLY A 522 -4.44 5.38 0.32
N LEU A 523 -5.39 4.88 -0.49
CA LEU A 523 -6.06 5.68 -1.53
C LEU A 523 -6.99 6.75 -0.95
N LEU A 524 -7.48 6.54 0.27
CA LEU A 524 -8.34 7.49 0.99
C LEU A 524 -7.56 8.49 1.86
N THR A 525 -6.24 8.33 1.99
CA THR A 525 -5.38 9.25 2.75
C THR A 525 -5.30 10.61 2.04
N VAL A 526 -5.35 11.70 2.82
CA VAL A 526 -5.43 13.10 2.36
C VAL A 526 -4.16 13.88 2.61
#